data_AF-A0A9D8RAG5-F1
#
_entry.id   AF-A0A9D8RAG5-F1
#
_cell.length_a   1.000
_cell.length_b   1.000
_cell.length_c   1.000
_cell.angle_alpha   90.00
_cell.angle_beta   90.00
_cell.angle_gamma   90.00
#
_symmetry.space_group_name_H-M   'P 1'
#
loop_
_entity.id
_entity.type
_entity.pdbx_description
1 polymer ?
#
loop_
_entity_poly.entity_id
_entity_poly.type
_entity_poly.pdbx_seq_one_letter_code
_entity_poly.pdbx_strand_id
1 'polypeptide(L)'
;MENKKTCLYDKHVALGALMSPFGGFEMPIQYSSIIEEHNAVRQHCGVFDVSHMGEVSVKGNDAERYVNHIFTNDVTNAPTGQIYYGMMCYENGGTVDDLLVYKMGENDFFLVINAANIDKDWAWIQQQAEGFDIELKHLSDYYGQLAVQGPEAEEVVEEVLGL
;
A
#
# COMPACT_ATOMS: atom_id res chain seq x y z
N MET A 1 -10.73 8.41 -19.60
CA MET A 1 -11.26 8.48 -18.23
C MET A 1 -10.48 9.56 -17.50
N GLU A 2 -11.12 10.33 -16.64
CA GLU A 2 -10.44 11.30 -15.79
C GLU A 2 -9.64 10.54 -14.72
N ASN A 3 -8.43 11.00 -14.41
CA ASN A 3 -7.60 10.39 -13.38
C ASN A 3 -8.21 10.63 -11.99
N LYS A 4 -8.07 9.66 -11.09
CA LYS A 4 -8.50 9.77 -9.69
C LYS A 4 -7.63 10.78 -8.93
N LYS A 5 -8.12 11.25 -7.79
CA LYS A 5 -7.42 12.19 -6.89
C LYS A 5 -7.33 11.60 -5.50
N THR A 6 -6.19 11.78 -4.82
CA THR A 6 -6.06 11.41 -3.41
C THR A 6 -6.76 12.43 -2.52
N CYS A 7 -6.96 12.08 -1.24
CA CYS A 7 -7.50 12.99 -0.23
C CYS A 7 -6.61 14.22 0.02
N LEU A 8 -5.35 14.19 -0.42
CA LEU A 8 -4.37 15.28 -0.28
C LEU A 8 -4.18 16.10 -1.56
N TYR A 9 -4.91 15.83 -2.64
CA TYR A 9 -4.77 16.52 -3.93
C TYR A 9 -4.78 18.05 -3.80
N ASP A 10 -5.76 18.61 -3.07
CA ASP A 10 -5.87 20.07 -2.91
C ASP A 10 -4.68 20.66 -2.13
N LYS A 11 -4.06 19.87 -1.24
CA LYS A 11 -2.84 20.27 -0.52
C LYS A 11 -1.65 20.31 -1.47
N HIS A 12 -1.52 19.32 -2.36
CA HIS A 12 -0.45 19.29 -3.37
C HIS A 12 -0.51 20.51 -4.29
N VAL A 13 -1.70 20.83 -4.79
CA VAL A 13 -1.94 22.02 -5.61
C VAL A 13 -1.62 23.30 -4.84
N ALA A 14 -2.06 23.41 -3.58
CA ALA A 14 -1.78 24.58 -2.74
C ALA A 14 -0.29 24.77 -2.43
N LEU A 15 0.48 23.67 -2.38
CA LEU A 15 1.93 23.68 -2.20
C LEU A 15 2.71 23.95 -3.50
N GLY A 16 2.01 24.14 -4.63
CA GLY A 16 2.63 24.43 -5.92
C GLY A 16 3.25 23.21 -6.60
N ALA A 17 2.81 22.01 -6.26
CA ALA A 17 3.30 20.79 -6.87
C ALA A 17 3.04 20.75 -8.38
N LEU A 18 4.00 20.22 -9.13
CA LEU A 18 3.79 19.80 -10.51
C LEU A 18 3.02 18.48 -10.49
N MET A 19 1.75 18.53 -10.90
CA MET A 19 0.87 17.36 -10.96
C MET A 19 1.03 16.62 -12.29
N SER A 20 1.03 15.29 -12.24
CA SER A 20 1.11 14.43 -13.42
C SER A 20 0.32 13.13 -13.22
N PRO A 21 -0.21 12.53 -14.30
CA PRO A 21 -0.80 11.19 -14.27
C PRO A 21 0.21 10.13 -13.82
N PHE A 22 -0.16 9.31 -12.84
CA PHE A 22 0.58 8.13 -12.40
C PHE A 22 -0.38 7.07 -11.87
N GLY A 23 -0.33 5.84 -12.40
CA GLY A 23 -1.16 4.73 -11.91
C GLY A 23 -2.68 4.97 -11.95
N GLY A 24 -3.18 5.86 -12.82
CA GLY A 24 -4.59 6.25 -12.87
C GLY A 24 -4.99 7.37 -11.90
N PHE A 25 -4.02 7.98 -11.20
CA PHE A 25 -4.20 9.11 -10.28
C PHE A 25 -3.46 10.36 -10.76
N GLU A 26 -3.93 11.54 -10.36
CA GLU A 26 -3.18 12.79 -10.43
C GLU A 26 -2.27 12.91 -9.21
N MET A 27 -0.96 12.74 -9.41
CA MET A 27 0.04 12.72 -8.33
C MET A 27 1.08 13.84 -8.48
N PRO A 28 1.64 14.35 -7.36
CA PRO A 28 2.72 15.33 -7.41
C PRO A 28 4.03 14.64 -7.82
N ILE A 29 4.59 14.99 -8.99
CA ILE A 29 5.90 14.47 -9.44
C ILE A 29 7.08 15.25 -8.86
N GLN A 30 6.87 16.50 -8.45
CA GLN A 30 7.81 17.31 -7.66
C GLN A 30 7.10 18.56 -7.12
N TYR A 31 7.59 19.11 -6.02
CA TYR A 31 7.20 20.38 -5.41
C TYR A 31 8.26 21.46 -5.66
N SER A 32 9.54 21.14 -5.45
CA SER A 32 10.65 22.08 -5.69
C SER A 32 11.52 21.59 -6.85
N SER A 33 12.28 20.52 -6.63
CA SER A 33 13.00 19.78 -7.65
C SER A 33 13.26 18.36 -7.18
N ILE A 34 13.35 17.43 -8.14
CA ILE A 34 13.64 16.02 -7.85
C ILE A 34 14.95 15.86 -7.05
N ILE A 35 15.96 16.70 -7.33
CA ILE A 35 17.25 16.63 -6.64
C ILE A 35 17.13 17.08 -5.18
N GLU A 36 16.42 18.19 -4.92
CA GLU A 36 16.22 18.69 -3.55
C GLU A 36 15.38 17.72 -2.72
N GLU A 37 14.30 17.19 -3.27
CA GLU A 37 13.43 16.22 -2.59
C GLU A 37 14.16 14.90 -2.32
N HIS A 38 14.98 14.43 -3.27
CA HIS A 38 15.86 13.29 -3.05
C HIS A 38 16.84 13.53 -1.89
N ASN A 39 17.50 14.70 -1.89
CA ASN A 39 18.45 15.06 -0.83
C ASN A 39 17.76 15.23 0.53
N ALA A 40 16.54 15.75 0.56
CA ALA A 40 15.74 15.84 1.78
C ALA A 40 15.53 14.45 2.41
N VAL A 41 15.16 13.44 1.62
CA VAL A 41 15.05 12.05 2.13
C VAL A 41 16.40 11.48 2.56
N ARG A 42 17.48 11.77 1.82
CA ARG A 42 18.80 11.20 2.11
C ARG A 42 19.46 11.81 3.35
N GLN A 43 19.20 13.08 3.63
CA GLN A 43 19.91 13.84 4.64
C GLN A 43 19.02 14.23 5.83
N HIS A 44 17.71 14.26 5.64
CA HIS A 44 16.73 14.78 6.61
C HIS A 44 15.48 13.89 6.65
N CYS A 45 14.31 14.46 6.34
CA CYS A 45 13.03 13.79 6.25
C CYS A 45 12.30 14.25 4.98
N GLY A 46 11.73 13.30 4.25
CA GLY A 46 10.79 13.55 3.15
C GLY A 46 9.48 12.81 3.40
N VAL A 47 8.38 13.41 2.96
CA VAL A 47 7.03 12.87 3.11
C VAL A 47 6.42 12.67 1.73
N PHE A 48 5.93 11.47 1.48
CA PHE A 48 5.28 11.11 0.23
C PHE A 48 3.82 10.77 0.49
N ASP A 49 2.93 11.35 -0.32
CA ASP A 49 1.56 10.87 -0.45
C ASP A 49 1.56 9.61 -1.32
N VAL A 50 1.33 8.47 -0.70
CA VAL A 50 1.20 7.17 -1.36
C VAL A 50 -0.22 6.62 -1.25
N SER A 51 -1.21 7.48 -1.01
CA SER A 51 -2.65 7.12 -0.92
C SER A 51 -3.28 6.64 -2.24
N HIS A 52 -2.47 6.50 -3.28
CA HIS A 52 -2.87 5.91 -4.57
C HIS A 52 -2.69 4.39 -4.58
N MET A 53 -2.00 3.82 -3.58
CA MET A 53 -1.94 2.37 -3.35
C MET A 53 -3.34 1.81 -3.07
N GLY A 54 -3.48 0.48 -3.19
CA GLY A 54 -4.72 -0.20 -2.85
C GLY A 54 -4.62 -0.96 -1.55
N GLU A 55 -5.71 -1.01 -0.80
CA GLU A 55 -5.80 -1.63 0.52
C GLU A 55 -6.89 -2.69 0.53
N VAL A 56 -6.52 -3.92 0.90
CA VAL A 56 -7.46 -5.05 1.00
C VAL A 56 -7.36 -5.69 2.37
N SER A 57 -8.49 -5.85 3.05
CA SER A 57 -8.57 -6.63 4.30
C SER A 57 -9.02 -8.06 4.01
N VAL A 58 -8.37 -9.00 4.68
CA VAL A 58 -8.67 -10.44 4.65
C VAL A 58 -8.86 -10.92 6.08
N LYS A 59 -10.08 -11.34 6.43
CA LYS A 59 -10.41 -11.82 7.78
C LYS A 59 -11.13 -13.15 7.74
N GLY A 60 -11.06 -13.94 8.80
CA GLY A 60 -11.84 -15.18 8.94
C GLY A 60 -10.98 -16.41 9.22
N ASN A 61 -11.64 -17.52 9.54
CA ASN A 61 -10.97 -18.72 10.08
C ASN A 61 -9.89 -19.28 9.15
N ASP A 62 -10.05 -19.09 7.84
CA ASP A 62 -9.12 -19.56 6.84
C ASP A 62 -8.14 -18.47 6.32
N ALA A 63 -8.11 -17.28 6.93
CA ALA A 63 -7.36 -16.14 6.40
C ALA A 63 -5.86 -16.43 6.22
N GLU A 64 -5.20 -17.08 7.18
CA GLU A 64 -3.78 -17.44 7.04
C GLU A 64 -3.55 -18.46 5.92
N ARG A 65 -4.44 -19.46 5.80
CA ARG A 65 -4.35 -20.47 4.74
C ARG A 65 -4.56 -19.84 3.36
N TYR A 66 -5.51 -18.91 3.26
CA TYR A 66 -5.80 -18.18 2.04
C TYR A 66 -4.64 -17.26 1.64
N VAL A 67 -4.08 -16.49 2.58
CA VAL A 67 -2.94 -15.61 2.28
C VAL A 67 -1.75 -16.43 1.79
N ASN A 68 -1.38 -17.52 2.47
CA ASN A 68 -0.33 -18.43 2.00
C ASN A 68 -0.66 -19.12 0.66
N HIS A 69 -1.93 -19.20 0.26
CA HIS A 69 -2.33 -19.74 -1.04
C HIS A 69 -2.07 -18.76 -2.18
N ILE A 70 -2.32 -17.46 -1.96
CA ILE A 70 -2.16 -16.43 -3.01
C ILE A 70 -0.81 -15.72 -3.01
N PHE A 71 -0.05 -15.82 -1.91
CA PHE A 71 1.18 -15.07 -1.66
C PHE A 71 2.40 -15.99 -1.66
N THR A 72 3.50 -15.56 -2.27
CA THR A 72 4.70 -16.39 -2.42
C THR A 72 5.60 -16.47 -1.18
N ASN A 73 5.45 -15.54 -0.23
CA ASN A 73 6.20 -15.57 1.03
C ASN A 73 5.37 -16.24 2.13
N ASP A 74 6.05 -16.79 3.15
CA ASP A 74 5.41 -17.59 4.20
C ASP A 74 4.96 -16.71 5.37
N VAL A 75 3.65 -16.71 5.64
CA VAL A 75 3.04 -16.01 6.78
C VAL A 75 2.56 -16.96 7.88
N THR A 76 2.93 -18.25 7.80
CA THR A 76 2.53 -19.27 8.78
C THR A 76 3.00 -18.90 10.18
N ASN A 77 2.08 -18.80 11.13
CA ASN A 77 2.35 -18.34 12.50
C ASN A 77 3.07 -16.98 12.59
N ALA A 78 2.89 -16.11 11.58
CA ALA A 78 3.43 -14.75 11.62
C ALA A 78 3.01 -14.03 12.92
N PRO A 79 3.93 -13.39 13.65
CA PRO A 79 3.57 -12.58 14.81
C PRO A 79 2.74 -11.36 14.41
N THR A 80 1.76 -11.01 15.24
CA THR A 80 0.99 -9.77 15.07
C THR A 80 1.91 -8.55 15.04
N GLY A 81 1.63 -7.63 14.11
CA GLY A 81 2.41 -6.42 13.85
C GLY A 81 3.56 -6.59 12.86
N GLN A 82 3.78 -7.80 12.33
CA GLN A 82 4.80 -8.03 11.29
C GLN A 82 4.26 -7.76 9.89
N ILE A 83 5.19 -7.42 8.98
CA ILE A 83 4.91 -7.11 7.58
C ILE A 83 5.83 -7.95 6.71
N TYR A 84 5.29 -8.51 5.64
CA TYR A 84 5.99 -9.39 4.72
C TYR A 84 5.86 -8.86 3.30
N TYR A 85 6.98 -8.80 2.58
CA TYR A 85 7.02 -8.49 1.16
C TYR A 85 7.09 -9.77 0.34
N GLY A 86 6.43 -9.78 -0.81
CA GLY A 86 6.43 -10.90 -1.73
C GLY A 86 5.58 -10.61 -2.96
N MET A 87 5.09 -11.66 -3.60
CA MET A 87 4.35 -11.56 -4.86
C MET A 87 3.07 -12.39 -4.78
N MET A 88 2.05 -11.98 -5.55
CA MET A 88 1.01 -12.87 -6.02
C MET A 88 1.41 -13.37 -7.41
N CYS A 89 1.18 -14.65 -7.70
CA CYS A 89 1.51 -15.25 -9.00
C CYS A 89 0.29 -15.96 -9.60
N TYR A 90 0.20 -15.95 -10.93
CA TYR A 90 -0.68 -16.82 -11.68
C TYR A 90 -0.20 -18.27 -11.60
N GLU A 91 -1.05 -19.22 -11.98
CA GLU A 91 -0.74 -20.67 -11.97
C GLU A 91 0.51 -21.03 -12.79
N ASN A 92 0.84 -20.25 -13.82
CA ASN A 92 2.03 -20.45 -14.66
C ASN A 92 3.31 -19.84 -14.06
N GLY A 93 3.25 -19.27 -12.86
CA GLY A 93 4.37 -18.62 -12.18
C GLY A 93 4.64 -17.18 -12.62
N GLY A 94 3.88 -16.63 -13.56
CA GLY A 94 3.95 -15.21 -13.89
C GLY A 94 3.40 -14.34 -12.76
N THR A 95 4.05 -13.22 -12.48
CA THR A 95 3.62 -12.31 -11.39
C THR A 95 2.31 -11.63 -11.76
N VAL A 96 1.35 -11.70 -10.83
CA VAL A 96 0.16 -10.83 -10.84
C VAL A 96 0.61 -9.45 -10.39
N ASP A 97 1.13 -9.34 -9.17
CA ASP A 97 1.73 -8.12 -8.61
C ASP A 97 2.68 -8.45 -7.46
N ASP A 98 3.54 -7.51 -7.09
CA ASP A 98 4.20 -7.49 -5.78
C ASP A 98 3.38 -6.70 -4.76
N LEU A 99 3.48 -7.07 -3.49
CA LEU A 99 2.67 -6.49 -2.42
C LEU A 99 3.29 -6.67 -1.04
N LEU A 100 2.76 -5.90 -0.08
CA LEU A 100 2.99 -6.10 1.34
C LEU A 100 1.79 -6.78 2.00
N VAL A 101 2.06 -7.75 2.88
CA VAL A 101 1.06 -8.40 3.73
C VAL A 101 1.37 -8.09 5.19
N TYR A 102 0.41 -7.46 5.86
CA TYR A 102 0.48 -7.07 7.26
C TYR A 102 -0.31 -8.09 8.10
N LYS A 103 0.30 -8.60 9.16
CA LYS A 103 -0.37 -9.43 10.16
C LYS A 103 -1.01 -8.54 11.22
N MET A 104 -2.30 -8.28 11.09
CA MET A 104 -3.03 -7.33 11.96
C MET A 104 -3.52 -7.97 13.26
N GLY A 105 -3.73 -9.27 13.26
CA GLY A 105 -4.19 -10.02 14.43
C GLY A 105 -4.39 -11.50 14.11
N GLU A 106 -4.94 -12.27 15.05
CA GLU A 106 -5.37 -13.65 14.77
C GLU A 106 -6.41 -13.63 13.64
N ASN A 107 -6.16 -14.40 12.57
CA ASN A 107 -7.07 -14.46 11.42
C ASN A 107 -7.44 -13.11 10.77
N ASP A 108 -6.55 -12.12 10.87
CA ASP A 108 -6.73 -10.77 10.33
C ASP A 108 -5.44 -10.32 9.62
N PHE A 109 -5.57 -10.09 8.31
CA PHE A 109 -4.49 -9.65 7.44
C PHE A 109 -4.92 -8.43 6.62
N PHE A 110 -3.93 -7.62 6.27
CA PHE A 110 -4.12 -6.42 5.47
C PHE A 110 -3.06 -6.36 4.37
N LEU A 111 -3.51 -6.22 3.13
CA LEU A 111 -2.68 -6.27 1.94
C LEU A 111 -2.60 -4.87 1.33
N VAL A 112 -1.39 -4.45 0.95
CA VAL A 112 -1.14 -3.20 0.24
C VAL A 112 -0.61 -3.52 -1.17
N ILE A 113 -1.38 -3.16 -2.19
CA ILE A 113 -1.17 -3.50 -3.61
C ILE A 113 -0.89 -2.25 -4.47
N ASN A 114 -0.30 -2.40 -5.65
CA ASN A 114 0.11 -1.26 -6.47
C ASN A 114 -1.08 -0.54 -7.13
N ALA A 115 -0.99 0.79 -7.20
CA ALA A 115 -2.03 1.68 -7.73
C ALA A 115 -2.56 1.30 -9.12
N ALA A 116 -1.67 1.02 -10.06
CA ALA A 116 -2.06 0.71 -11.44
C ALA A 116 -2.74 -0.66 -11.59
N ASN A 117 -2.66 -1.49 -10.55
CA ASN A 117 -3.10 -2.88 -10.56
C ASN A 117 -4.32 -3.14 -9.69
N ILE A 118 -4.84 -2.15 -8.94
CA ILE A 118 -5.91 -2.32 -7.95
C ILE A 118 -7.07 -3.18 -8.47
N ASP A 119 -7.65 -2.82 -9.62
CA ASP A 119 -8.82 -3.53 -10.16
C ASP A 119 -8.47 -4.97 -10.58
N LYS A 120 -7.28 -5.17 -11.16
CA LYS A 120 -6.77 -6.48 -11.62
C LYS A 120 -6.48 -7.39 -10.41
N ASP A 121 -5.80 -6.86 -9.42
CA ASP A 121 -5.41 -7.55 -8.21
C ASP A 121 -6.62 -7.89 -7.34
N TRP A 122 -7.56 -6.95 -7.18
CA TRP A 122 -8.80 -7.18 -6.47
C TRP A 122 -9.61 -8.31 -7.12
N ALA A 123 -9.74 -8.30 -8.44
CA ALA A 123 -10.41 -9.38 -9.17
C ALA A 123 -9.69 -10.74 -8.97
N TRP A 124 -8.36 -10.76 -9.01
CA TRP A 124 -7.57 -11.97 -8.76
C TRP A 124 -7.74 -12.49 -7.34
N ILE A 125 -7.64 -11.63 -6.33
CA ILE A 125 -7.84 -11.93 -4.91
C ILE A 125 -9.23 -12.56 -4.72
N GLN A 126 -10.30 -11.93 -5.23
CA GLN A 126 -11.66 -12.46 -5.13
C GLN A 126 -11.81 -13.82 -5.82
N GLN A 127 -11.21 -13.99 -7.00
CA GLN A 127 -11.27 -15.25 -7.75
C GLN A 127 -10.62 -16.40 -6.97
N GLN A 128 -9.52 -16.15 -6.26
CA GLN A 128 -8.81 -17.16 -5.48
C GLN A 128 -9.48 -17.51 -4.14
N ALA A 129 -10.57 -16.82 -3.77
CA ALA A 129 -11.23 -16.99 -2.47
C ALA A 129 -12.21 -18.16 -2.39
N GLU A 130 -12.52 -18.82 -3.52
CA GLU A 130 -13.47 -19.93 -3.54
C GLU A 130 -13.01 -21.08 -2.63
N GLY A 131 -13.88 -21.50 -1.70
CA GLY A 131 -13.61 -22.60 -0.77
C GLY A 131 -12.90 -22.20 0.53
N PHE A 132 -12.65 -20.91 0.78
CA PHE A 132 -12.10 -20.41 2.05
C PHE A 132 -13.20 -19.72 2.88
N ASP A 133 -13.24 -19.98 4.19
CA ASP A 133 -14.10 -19.26 5.15
C ASP A 133 -13.45 -17.91 5.54
N ILE A 134 -13.60 -16.92 4.64
CA ILE A 134 -13.03 -15.57 4.78
C ILE A 134 -14.00 -14.46 4.35
N GLU A 135 -13.78 -13.26 4.89
CA GLU A 135 -14.33 -11.99 4.45
C GLU A 135 -13.22 -11.18 3.78
N LEU A 136 -13.47 -10.73 2.55
CA LEU A 136 -12.61 -9.82 1.81
C LEU A 136 -13.26 -8.44 1.71
N LYS A 137 -12.50 -7.39 1.99
CA LYS A 137 -12.96 -5.99 1.83
C LYS A 137 -11.94 -5.17 1.06
N HIS A 138 -12.39 -4.49 0.03
CA HIS A 138 -11.63 -3.45 -0.67
C HIS A 138 -11.80 -2.12 0.07
N LEU A 139 -10.70 -1.55 0.57
CA LEU A 139 -10.68 -0.42 1.50
C LEU A 139 -9.94 0.81 0.95
N SER A 140 -9.56 0.81 -0.33
CA SER A 140 -8.72 1.88 -0.89
C SER A 140 -9.36 3.26 -0.91
N ASP A 141 -10.69 3.36 -0.94
CA ASP A 141 -11.38 4.65 -0.83
C ASP A 141 -11.48 5.16 0.62
N TYR A 142 -11.18 4.31 1.61
CA TYR A 142 -11.29 4.63 3.03
C TYR A 142 -9.96 5.05 3.65
N TYR A 143 -8.84 4.49 3.17
CA TYR A 143 -7.52 4.80 3.70
C TYR A 143 -6.81 5.90 2.89
N GLY A 144 -5.97 6.66 3.61
CA GLY A 144 -4.89 7.44 3.01
C GLY A 144 -3.57 6.94 3.58
N GLN A 145 -2.50 7.04 2.80
CA GLN A 145 -1.19 6.52 3.17
C GLN A 145 -0.12 7.59 2.96
N LEU A 146 0.66 7.84 4.01
CA LEU A 146 1.84 8.68 3.98
C LEU A 146 3.08 7.82 4.23
N ALA A 147 4.10 7.97 3.38
CA ALA A 147 5.42 7.43 3.65
C ALA A 147 6.33 8.56 4.15
N VAL A 148 6.74 8.49 5.42
CA VAL A 148 7.71 9.41 6.02
C VAL A 148 9.05 8.71 6.01
N GLN A 149 10.05 9.29 5.35
CA GLN A 149 11.29 8.61 4.99
C GLN A 149 12.51 9.51 5.19
N GLY A 150 13.58 8.95 5.75
CA GLY A 150 14.88 9.62 5.93
C GLY A 150 15.47 9.41 7.32
N PRO A 151 16.73 9.80 7.55
CA PRO A 151 17.41 9.61 8.83
C PRO A 151 16.72 10.30 10.01
N GLU A 152 15.97 11.37 9.78
CA GLU A 152 15.25 12.14 10.82
C GLU A 152 13.76 11.74 10.92
N ALA A 153 13.31 10.74 10.14
CA ALA A 153 11.89 10.40 10.04
C ALA A 153 11.28 9.91 11.36
N GLU A 154 12.02 9.12 12.15
CA GLU A 154 11.55 8.61 13.44
C GLU A 154 11.27 9.76 14.41
N GLU A 155 12.26 10.65 14.61
CA GLU A 155 12.13 11.84 15.47
C GLU A 155 10.96 12.73 15.05
N VAL A 156 10.81 13.00 13.75
CA VAL A 156 9.69 13.80 13.23
C VAL A 156 8.34 13.15 13.52
N VAL A 157 8.23 11.83 13.36
CA VAL A 157 6.98 11.11 13.62
C VAL A 157 6.65 11.09 15.11
N GLU A 158 7.64 10.86 15.98
CA GLU A 158 7.47 10.91 17.43
C GLU A 158 6.98 12.29 17.90
N GLU A 159 7.59 13.37 17.40
CA GLU A 159 7.19 14.73 17.75
C GLU A 159 5.76 15.06 17.29
N VAL A 160 5.44 14.75 16.03
CA VAL A 160 4.14 15.10 15.44
C VAL A 160 3.00 14.29 16.06
N LEU A 161 3.24 13.02 16.41
CA LEU A 161 2.23 12.13 16.99
C LEU A 161 2.19 12.16 18.53
N GLY A 162 3.19 12.75 19.19
CA GLY A 162 3.31 12.79 20.65
C GLY A 162 3.48 11.40 21.27
N LEU A 163 4.34 10.56 20.66
CA LEU A 163 4.66 9.21 21.12
C LEU A 163 5.70 9.19 22.25
#